data_AF-A0A9P0SF42-F1
#
_entry.id   AF-A0A9P0SF42-F1
#
_cell.length_a   1.000
_cell.length_b   1.000
_cell.length_c   1.000
_cell.angle_alpha   90.00
_cell.angle_beta   90.00
_cell.angle_gamma   90.00
#
_symmetry.space_group_name_H-M   'P 1'
#
loop_
_entity.id
_entity.type
_entity.pdbx_description
1 polymer ?
#
loop_
_entity_poly.entity_id
_entity_poly.type
_entity_poly.pdbx_seq_one_letter_code
_entity_poly.pdbx_strand_id
1 'polypeptide(L)'
;MALPILHIFAAVLNSYILWYDQVYVNVPFEKGMDSYPFRSRVLFLTLWNFVLHAVYYWIAFANDIFGTNDVSPRHPPLIRKIKDMIFALAFPLGVYVSVAFWGVYAVDKDLIFPEPVEKAYPPWINHPLHTLVSIFITIEMLTSNITYPRRKLGLAIINVFIFSYLVFLFIVYGQTVYVNVFYGNSLDTYPFKSRILFLTLWNFVLHGFYHWVAFANDVFGTDEASPRNPPLIRKLKDLLFTIAFPLGVYVSIAFWSVYAVDKELIFPEHVEKAYPPWINHPLHTFVSVFIIIEMLTSNVTYPRRMVNGCTLYWRTSIGLSE
;
A
#
# COMPACT_ATOMS: atom_id res chain seq x y z
N MET A 1 -17.33 24.55 -19.64
CA MET A 1 -18.22 23.46 -20.13
C MET A 1 -17.51 22.11 -20.28
N ALA A 2 -16.20 22.04 -20.50
CA ALA A 2 -15.49 20.76 -20.65
C ALA A 2 -15.37 19.92 -19.36
N LEU A 3 -15.09 20.54 -18.20
CA LEU A 3 -14.90 19.83 -16.92
C LEU A 3 -16.14 19.03 -16.47
N PRO A 4 -17.37 19.61 -16.46
CA PRO A 4 -18.56 18.84 -16.08
C PRO A 4 -18.83 17.64 -16.98
N ILE A 5 -18.51 17.76 -18.27
CA ILE A 5 -18.65 16.66 -19.25
C ILE A 5 -17.63 15.57 -18.94
N LEU A 6 -16.36 15.93 -18.66
CA LEU A 6 -15.33 14.98 -18.26
C LEU A 6 -15.73 14.23 -16.99
N HIS A 7 -16.16 14.94 -15.94
CA HIS A 7 -16.51 14.33 -14.67
C HIS A 7 -17.71 13.40 -14.77
N ILE A 8 -18.80 13.82 -15.45
CA ILE A 8 -19.96 12.94 -15.60
C ILE A 8 -19.64 11.72 -16.48
N PHE A 9 -18.86 11.91 -17.54
CA PHE A 9 -18.43 10.80 -18.40
C PHE A 9 -17.60 9.79 -17.61
N ALA A 10 -16.58 10.25 -16.87
CA ALA A 10 -15.74 9.38 -16.06
C ALA A 10 -16.52 8.70 -14.92
N ALA A 11 -17.46 9.42 -14.28
CA ALA A 11 -18.33 8.87 -13.24
C ALA A 11 -19.23 7.75 -13.79
N VAL A 12 -19.93 8.00 -14.89
CA VAL A 12 -20.81 7.03 -15.54
C VAL A 12 -20.01 5.83 -16.06
N LEU A 13 -18.87 6.06 -16.71
CA LEU A 13 -18.00 4.99 -17.17
C LEU A 13 -17.56 4.11 -15.98
N ASN A 14 -17.01 4.70 -14.92
CA ASN A 14 -16.52 3.93 -13.78
C ASN A 14 -17.65 3.15 -13.09
N SER A 15 -18.84 3.75 -12.95
CA SER A 15 -20.02 3.05 -12.43
C SER A 15 -20.46 1.90 -13.33
N TYR A 16 -20.45 2.08 -14.65
CA TYR A 16 -20.75 1.02 -15.61
C TYR A 16 -19.74 -0.13 -15.54
N ILE A 17 -18.44 0.17 -15.43
CA ILE A 17 -17.39 -0.85 -15.32
C ILE A 17 -17.50 -1.63 -14.02
N LEU A 18 -17.77 -0.95 -12.90
CA LEU A 18 -18.03 -1.61 -11.61
C LEU A 18 -19.22 -2.57 -11.71
N TRP A 19 -20.33 -2.10 -12.30
CA TRP A 19 -21.49 -2.95 -12.53
C TRP A 19 -21.18 -4.13 -13.46
N TYR A 20 -20.46 -3.89 -14.56
CA TYR A 20 -20.14 -4.91 -15.54
C TYR A 20 -19.23 -6.01 -14.95
N ASP A 21 -18.17 -5.63 -14.23
CA ASP A 21 -17.29 -6.58 -13.53
C ASP A 21 -18.08 -7.42 -12.52
N GLN A 22 -18.99 -6.81 -11.77
CA GLN A 22 -19.73 -7.52 -10.73
C GLN A 22 -20.83 -8.43 -11.30
N VAL A 23 -21.43 -8.10 -12.44
CA VAL A 23 -22.53 -8.86 -13.04
C VAL A 23 -22.02 -9.92 -14.04
N TYR A 24 -21.12 -9.55 -14.95
CA TYR A 24 -20.76 -10.39 -16.10
C TYR A 24 -19.42 -11.11 -15.97
N VAL A 25 -18.48 -10.57 -15.19
CA VAL A 25 -17.15 -11.20 -15.05
C VAL A 25 -17.20 -12.28 -13.98
N ASN A 26 -16.87 -13.51 -14.35
CA ASN A 26 -16.84 -14.64 -13.42
C ASN A 26 -15.42 -15.20 -13.25
N VAL A 27 -14.69 -14.64 -12.30
CA VAL A 27 -13.33 -15.07 -11.96
C VAL A 27 -13.40 -16.32 -11.08
N PRO A 28 -12.70 -17.41 -11.44
CA PRO A 28 -12.62 -18.60 -10.58
C PRO A 28 -11.69 -18.30 -9.38
N PHE A 29 -12.23 -18.34 -8.17
CA PHE A 29 -11.45 -18.27 -6.92
C PHE A 29 -11.41 -19.65 -6.25
N GLU A 30 -10.34 -19.92 -5.50
CA GLU A 30 -10.25 -21.13 -4.69
C GLU A 30 -11.36 -21.18 -3.63
N LYS A 31 -11.75 -22.40 -3.26
CA LYS A 31 -12.82 -22.63 -2.28
C LYS A 31 -12.46 -21.99 -0.93
N GLY A 32 -13.33 -21.10 -0.44
CA GLY A 32 -13.09 -20.31 0.77
C GLY A 32 -12.62 -18.88 0.49
N MET A 33 -12.00 -18.64 -0.67
CA MET A 33 -11.64 -17.30 -1.15
C MET A 33 -12.76 -16.68 -1.99
N ASP A 34 -13.79 -17.44 -2.37
CA ASP A 34 -14.96 -17.03 -3.15
C ASP A 34 -16.06 -16.34 -2.33
N SER A 35 -15.93 -16.35 -1.00
CA SER A 35 -16.92 -15.80 -0.05
C SER A 35 -16.73 -14.32 0.29
N TYR A 36 -15.63 -13.70 -0.14
CA TYR A 36 -15.33 -12.31 0.19
C TYR A 36 -16.24 -11.32 -0.56
N PRO A 37 -16.52 -10.13 0.02
CA PRO A 37 -17.33 -9.10 -0.62
C PRO A 37 -16.87 -8.73 -2.04
N PHE A 38 -17.80 -8.21 -2.83
CA PHE A 38 -17.58 -7.85 -4.24
C PHE A 38 -17.07 -9.05 -5.06
N ARG A 39 -17.60 -10.24 -4.79
CA ARG A 39 -17.17 -11.50 -5.41
C ARG A 39 -15.64 -11.66 -5.32
N SER A 40 -15.10 -11.38 -4.14
CA SER A 40 -13.67 -11.44 -3.81
C SER A 40 -12.75 -10.38 -4.42
N ARG A 41 -13.29 -9.42 -5.19
CA ARG A 41 -12.49 -8.33 -5.75
C ARG A 41 -11.91 -7.41 -4.68
N VAL A 42 -12.50 -7.40 -3.48
CA VAL A 42 -12.01 -6.64 -2.31
C VAL A 42 -10.60 -7.03 -1.88
N LEU A 43 -10.12 -8.21 -2.26
CA LEU A 43 -8.75 -8.66 -2.00
C LEU A 43 -7.72 -7.84 -2.76
N PHE A 44 -8.09 -7.27 -3.91
CA PHE A 44 -7.18 -6.55 -4.79
C PHE A 44 -7.25 -5.05 -4.55
N LEU A 45 -6.08 -4.41 -4.44
CA LEU A 45 -5.97 -2.95 -4.36
C LEU A 45 -6.64 -2.25 -5.55
N THR A 46 -6.71 -2.94 -6.71
CA THR A 46 -7.46 -2.49 -7.89
C THR A 46 -8.90 -2.10 -7.56
N LEU A 47 -9.65 -2.91 -6.81
CA LEU A 47 -11.04 -2.58 -6.49
C LEU A 47 -11.11 -1.35 -5.58
N TRP A 48 -10.26 -1.26 -4.57
CA TRP A 48 -10.22 -0.14 -3.64
C TRP A 48 -9.92 1.17 -4.37
N ASN A 49 -8.93 1.14 -5.27
CA ASN A 49 -8.60 2.24 -6.17
C ASN A 49 -9.78 2.59 -7.10
N PHE A 50 -10.39 1.59 -7.72
CA PHE A 50 -11.45 1.83 -8.69
C PHE A 50 -12.72 2.43 -8.05
N VAL A 51 -13.10 1.94 -6.86
CA VAL A 51 -14.19 2.53 -6.06
C VAL A 51 -13.85 3.96 -5.65
N LEU A 52 -12.62 4.23 -5.21
CA LEU A 52 -12.17 5.59 -4.90
C LEU A 52 -12.32 6.54 -6.09
N HIS A 53 -11.91 6.11 -7.29
CA HIS A 53 -12.07 6.89 -8.52
C HIS A 53 -13.53 7.08 -8.91
N ALA A 54 -14.38 6.05 -8.78
CA ALA A 54 -15.81 6.17 -9.04
C ALA A 54 -16.48 7.21 -8.13
N VAL A 55 -16.20 7.14 -6.82
CA VAL A 55 -16.69 8.11 -5.83
C VAL A 55 -16.14 9.51 -6.11
N TYR A 56 -14.85 9.61 -6.44
CA TYR A 56 -14.20 10.88 -6.74
C TYR A 56 -14.89 11.62 -7.89
N TYR A 57 -15.16 10.96 -9.03
CA TYR A 57 -15.77 11.63 -10.17
C TYR A 57 -17.23 12.03 -9.95
N TRP A 58 -17.99 11.28 -9.14
CA TRP A 58 -19.32 11.71 -8.71
C TRP A 58 -19.25 12.97 -7.83
N ILE A 59 -18.28 13.04 -6.92
CA ILE A 59 -18.04 14.23 -6.09
C ILE A 59 -17.54 15.40 -6.92
N ALA A 60 -16.68 15.16 -7.92
CA ALA A 60 -16.19 16.17 -8.83
C ALA A 60 -17.30 16.77 -9.68
N PHE A 61 -18.18 15.93 -10.22
CA PHE A 61 -19.38 16.38 -10.94
C PHE A 61 -20.34 17.16 -10.03
N ALA A 62 -20.57 16.70 -8.79
CA ALA A 62 -21.37 17.43 -7.82
C ALA A 62 -20.75 18.80 -7.47
N ASN A 63 -19.42 18.89 -7.37
CA ASN A 63 -18.72 20.16 -7.19
C ASN A 63 -18.91 21.10 -8.38
N ASP A 64 -19.03 20.58 -9.60
CA ASP A 64 -19.27 21.45 -10.77
C ASP A 64 -20.66 22.09 -10.77
N ILE A 65 -21.65 21.39 -10.21
CA ILE A 65 -23.03 21.88 -10.15
C ILE A 65 -23.24 22.78 -8.93
N PHE A 66 -22.73 22.37 -7.77
CA PHE A 66 -23.05 22.98 -6.47
C PHE A 66 -21.88 23.70 -5.80
N GLY A 67 -20.66 23.53 -6.32
CA GLY A 67 -19.43 24.02 -5.73
C GLY A 67 -18.81 25.17 -6.53
N THR A 68 -17.48 25.18 -6.59
CA THR A 68 -16.70 26.15 -7.36
C THR A 68 -15.46 25.48 -7.94
N ASN A 69 -15.02 25.97 -9.10
CA ASN A 69 -13.77 25.60 -9.76
C ASN A 69 -12.81 26.78 -9.87
N ASP A 70 -12.99 27.83 -9.06
CA ASP A 70 -12.08 28.97 -9.02
C ASP A 70 -10.65 28.54 -8.63
N VAL A 71 -9.65 29.25 -9.15
CA VAL A 71 -8.22 28.93 -8.92
C VAL A 71 -7.84 28.99 -7.45
N SER A 72 -8.45 29.92 -6.68
CA SER A 72 -8.18 30.07 -5.25
C SER A 72 -9.39 30.71 -4.54
N PRO A 73 -10.48 29.94 -4.30
CA PRO A 73 -11.63 30.45 -3.58
C PRO A 73 -11.25 30.80 -2.14
N ARG A 74 -11.60 32.02 -1.68
CA ARG A 74 -11.33 32.45 -0.29
C ARG A 74 -12.07 31.57 0.74
N HIS A 75 -13.28 31.13 0.40
CA HIS A 75 -14.12 30.27 1.24
C HIS A 75 -14.63 29.08 0.42
N PRO A 76 -13.81 28.03 0.20
CA PRO A 76 -14.23 26.89 -0.59
C PRO A 76 -15.40 26.16 0.11
N PRO A 77 -16.47 25.83 -0.62
CA PRO A 77 -17.58 25.04 -0.08
C PRO A 77 -17.11 23.64 0.33
N LEU A 78 -17.89 22.96 1.17
CA LEU A 78 -17.50 21.64 1.70
C LEU A 78 -17.25 20.61 0.58
N ILE A 79 -18.10 20.60 -0.46
CA ILE A 79 -17.96 19.68 -1.60
C ILE A 79 -16.61 19.85 -2.31
N ARG A 80 -16.14 21.09 -2.45
CA ARG A 80 -14.84 21.43 -3.01
C ARG A 80 -13.69 20.89 -2.15
N LYS A 81 -13.78 21.07 -0.82
CA LYS A 81 -12.78 20.55 0.12
C LYS A 81 -12.71 19.02 0.08
N ILE A 82 -13.86 18.35 0.04
CA ILE A 82 -13.93 16.89 -0.06
C ILE A 82 -13.32 16.40 -1.38
N LYS A 83 -13.67 17.02 -2.51
CA LYS A 83 -13.09 16.72 -3.83
C LYS A 83 -11.56 16.76 -3.75
N ASP A 84 -11.01 17.86 -3.26
CA ASP A 84 -9.55 18.07 -3.26
C ASP A 84 -8.81 17.15 -2.29
N MET A 85 -9.42 16.82 -1.14
CA MET A 85 -8.86 15.82 -0.22
C MET A 85 -8.84 14.42 -0.82
N ILE A 86 -9.91 14.00 -1.50
CA ILE A 86 -9.96 12.68 -2.14
C ILE A 86 -8.98 12.62 -3.31
N PHE A 87 -8.84 13.70 -4.08
CA PHE A 87 -7.85 13.79 -5.16
C PHE A 87 -6.43 13.50 -4.67
N ALA A 88 -6.06 14.03 -3.49
CA ALA A 88 -4.72 13.83 -2.91
C ALA A 88 -4.38 12.35 -2.65
N LEU A 89 -5.39 11.48 -2.49
CA LEU A 89 -5.23 10.03 -2.41
C LEU A 89 -5.38 9.36 -3.79
N ALA A 90 -6.40 9.73 -4.56
CA ALA A 90 -6.76 9.10 -5.82
C ALA A 90 -5.66 9.25 -6.88
N PHE A 91 -5.02 10.42 -6.97
CA PHE A 91 -3.96 10.66 -7.94
C PHE A 91 -2.76 9.69 -7.78
N PRO A 92 -2.04 9.68 -6.64
CA PRO A 92 -0.90 8.78 -6.49
C PRO A 92 -1.30 7.31 -6.54
N LEU A 93 -2.48 6.94 -6.01
CA LEU A 93 -2.95 5.56 -6.03
C LEU A 93 -3.29 5.07 -7.45
N GLY A 94 -3.98 5.89 -8.25
CA GLY A 94 -4.34 5.56 -9.62
C GLY A 94 -3.12 5.39 -10.53
N VAL A 95 -2.11 6.26 -10.38
CA VAL A 95 -0.82 6.11 -11.07
C VAL A 95 -0.10 4.84 -10.61
N TYR A 96 -0.02 4.59 -9.30
CA TYR A 96 0.61 3.39 -8.76
C TYR A 96 -0.03 2.10 -9.29
N VAL A 97 -1.37 1.96 -9.20
CA VAL A 97 -2.08 0.77 -9.66
C VAL A 97 -1.86 0.54 -11.16
N SER A 98 -1.83 1.62 -11.96
CA SER A 98 -1.59 1.51 -13.40
C SER A 98 -0.18 1.02 -13.71
N VAL A 99 0.83 1.66 -13.11
CA VAL A 99 2.25 1.28 -13.30
C VAL A 99 2.52 -0.13 -12.78
N ALA A 100 2.00 -0.48 -11.60
CA ALA A 100 2.16 -1.80 -11.02
C ALA A 100 1.52 -2.88 -11.89
N PHE A 101 0.27 -2.68 -12.34
CA PHE A 101 -0.41 -3.65 -13.20
C PHE A 101 0.35 -3.84 -14.51
N TRP A 102 0.58 -2.79 -15.30
CA TRP A 102 1.22 -2.93 -16.62
C TRP A 102 2.69 -3.33 -16.52
N GLY A 103 3.39 -2.89 -15.48
CA GLY A 103 4.76 -3.31 -15.19
C GLY A 103 4.84 -4.81 -14.94
N VAL A 104 3.98 -5.35 -14.07
CA VAL A 104 3.92 -6.80 -13.84
C VAL A 104 3.41 -7.52 -15.09
N TYR A 105 2.37 -7.02 -15.75
CA TYR A 105 1.81 -7.61 -16.97
C TYR A 105 2.84 -7.75 -18.10
N ALA A 106 3.73 -6.75 -18.27
CA ALA A 106 4.77 -6.78 -19.31
C ALA A 106 5.93 -7.72 -18.99
N VAL A 107 6.23 -7.93 -17.70
CA VAL A 107 7.32 -8.82 -17.25
C VAL A 107 6.85 -10.26 -17.20
N ASP A 108 5.75 -10.51 -16.50
CA ASP A 108 5.12 -11.82 -16.35
C ASP A 108 3.63 -11.62 -15.97
N LYS A 109 2.77 -11.70 -16.98
CA LYS A 109 1.32 -11.50 -16.81
C LYS A 109 0.67 -12.55 -15.91
N ASP A 110 1.22 -13.76 -15.85
CA ASP A 110 0.57 -14.87 -15.14
C ASP A 110 0.61 -14.65 -13.62
N LEU A 111 1.44 -13.70 -13.15
CA LEU A 111 1.52 -13.25 -11.76
C LEU A 111 0.32 -12.46 -11.27
N ILE A 112 -0.47 -11.87 -12.15
CA ILE A 112 -1.65 -11.09 -11.75
C ILE A 112 -2.88 -11.45 -12.58
N PHE A 113 -2.68 -12.17 -13.68
CA PHE A 113 -3.68 -12.45 -14.68
C PHE A 113 -3.43 -13.81 -15.35
N PRO A 114 -3.45 -14.92 -14.58
CA PRO A 114 -3.21 -16.27 -15.11
C PRO A 114 -4.33 -16.69 -16.07
N GLU A 115 -4.07 -17.71 -16.89
CA GLU A 115 -4.97 -18.16 -17.97
C GLU A 115 -6.46 -18.31 -17.57
N PRO A 116 -6.84 -18.86 -16.40
CA PRO A 116 -8.24 -18.94 -15.99
C PRO A 116 -8.89 -17.57 -15.74
N VAL A 117 -8.12 -16.62 -15.21
CA VAL A 117 -8.53 -15.23 -14.97
C VAL A 117 -8.63 -14.49 -16.31
N GLU A 118 -7.65 -14.68 -17.19
CA GLU A 118 -7.64 -14.11 -18.53
C GLU A 118 -8.85 -14.54 -19.37
N LYS A 119 -9.22 -15.82 -19.30
CA LYS A 119 -10.44 -16.34 -19.96
C LYS A 119 -11.73 -15.75 -19.38
N ALA A 120 -11.73 -15.38 -18.10
CA ALA A 120 -12.89 -14.79 -17.44
C ALA A 120 -13.06 -13.30 -17.73
N TYR A 121 -11.96 -12.57 -17.96
CA TYR A 121 -11.95 -11.12 -18.15
C TYR A 121 -11.90 -10.74 -19.64
N PRO A 122 -12.89 -10.01 -20.16
CA PRO A 122 -12.79 -9.41 -21.49
C PRO A 122 -11.58 -8.45 -21.55
N PRO A 123 -10.68 -8.54 -22.54
CA PRO A 123 -9.44 -7.76 -22.54
C PRO A 123 -9.63 -6.24 -22.39
N TRP A 124 -10.75 -5.73 -22.91
CA TRP A 124 -11.04 -4.29 -22.87
C TRP A 124 -11.25 -3.75 -21.46
N ILE A 125 -11.68 -4.56 -20.48
CA ILE A 125 -11.98 -4.09 -19.12
C ILE A 125 -10.71 -3.77 -18.32
N ASN A 126 -9.58 -4.36 -18.70
CA ASN A 126 -8.28 -4.06 -18.10
C ASN A 126 -7.90 -2.59 -18.31
N HIS A 127 -8.28 -1.99 -19.43
CA HIS A 127 -7.97 -0.58 -19.69
C HIS A 127 -8.73 0.38 -18.76
N PRO A 128 -10.05 0.30 -18.57
CA PRO A 128 -10.73 1.08 -17.54
C PRO A 128 -10.16 0.88 -16.14
N LEU A 129 -9.86 -0.36 -15.74
CA LEU A 129 -9.38 -0.69 -14.39
C LEU A 129 -7.92 -0.25 -14.12
N HIS A 130 -7.06 -0.26 -15.15
CA HIS A 130 -5.60 -0.12 -14.99
C HIS A 130 -4.93 0.93 -15.87
N THR A 131 -5.65 1.55 -16.81
CA THR A 131 -5.09 2.62 -17.66
C THR A 131 -5.90 3.90 -17.51
N LEU A 132 -7.23 3.84 -17.68
CA LEU A 132 -8.07 5.04 -17.66
C LEU A 132 -8.14 5.69 -16.28
N VAL A 133 -7.98 4.91 -15.19
CA VAL A 133 -7.86 5.47 -13.85
C VAL A 133 -6.72 6.49 -13.74
N SER A 134 -5.53 6.18 -14.25
CA SER A 134 -4.38 7.10 -14.24
C SER A 134 -4.51 8.19 -15.28
N ILE A 135 -5.01 7.88 -16.49
CA ILE A 135 -5.20 8.88 -17.54
C ILE A 135 -6.19 9.95 -17.09
N PHE A 136 -7.40 9.57 -16.66
CA PHE A 136 -8.41 10.56 -16.29
C PHE A 136 -7.99 11.36 -15.07
N ILE A 137 -7.38 10.75 -14.05
CA ILE A 137 -6.95 11.51 -12.86
C ILE A 137 -5.77 12.44 -13.17
N THR A 138 -4.94 12.09 -14.16
CA THR A 138 -3.89 12.98 -14.68
C THR A 138 -4.48 14.12 -15.49
N ILE A 139 -5.49 13.86 -16.34
CA ILE A 139 -6.22 14.93 -17.03
C ILE A 139 -6.84 15.87 -16.00
N GLU A 140 -7.51 15.35 -14.97
CA GLU A 140 -8.07 16.15 -13.88
C GLU A 140 -7.01 17.01 -13.19
N MET A 141 -5.83 16.44 -12.89
CA MET A 141 -4.70 17.21 -12.35
C MET A 141 -4.29 18.39 -13.24
N LEU A 142 -4.33 18.20 -14.56
CA LEU A 142 -3.89 19.18 -15.55
C LEU A 142 -4.97 20.23 -15.86
N THR A 143 -6.25 19.88 -15.74
CA THR A 143 -7.37 20.73 -16.20
C THR A 143 -8.16 21.36 -15.07
N SER A 144 -8.16 20.77 -13.87
CA SER A 144 -8.88 21.31 -12.72
C SER A 144 -7.94 22.09 -11.81
N ASN A 145 -8.44 23.21 -11.30
CA ASN A 145 -7.82 23.85 -10.17
C ASN A 145 -7.97 22.91 -8.98
N ILE A 146 -6.92 22.58 -8.23
CA ILE A 146 -7.00 21.68 -7.07
C ILE A 146 -6.30 22.34 -5.88
N THR A 147 -7.00 22.47 -4.76
CA THR A 147 -6.41 22.98 -3.53
C THR A 147 -5.91 21.81 -2.69
N TYR A 148 -4.65 21.44 -2.89
CA TYR A 148 -4.03 20.33 -2.17
C TYR A 148 -4.11 20.51 -0.64
N PRO A 149 -4.39 19.45 0.12
CA PRO A 149 -4.29 19.50 1.57
C PRO A 149 -2.84 19.80 1.97
N ARG A 150 -2.65 20.29 3.20
CA ARG A 150 -1.31 20.45 3.78
C ARG A 150 -0.54 19.14 3.64
N ARG A 151 0.75 19.20 3.28
CA ARG A 151 1.62 18.03 3.05
C ARG A 151 1.45 16.93 4.12
N LYS A 152 1.47 17.31 5.40
CA LYS A 152 1.26 16.40 6.54
C LYS A 152 -0.09 15.68 6.48
N LEU A 153 -1.17 16.38 6.15
CA LEU A 153 -2.50 15.79 6.02
C LEU A 153 -2.60 14.87 4.78
N GLY A 154 -2.05 15.28 3.63
CA GLY A 154 -2.03 14.43 2.44
C GLY A 154 -1.29 13.11 2.67
N LEU A 155 -0.11 13.18 3.31
CA LEU A 155 0.64 11.98 3.73
C LEU A 155 -0.12 11.15 4.76
N ALA A 156 -0.83 11.76 5.72
CA ALA A 156 -1.65 11.04 6.69
C ALA A 156 -2.72 10.20 5.99
N ILE A 157 -3.45 10.79 5.04
CA ILE A 157 -4.54 10.15 4.32
C ILE A 157 -4.03 8.93 3.55
N ILE A 158 -2.91 9.07 2.83
CA ILE A 158 -2.30 7.97 2.08
C ILE A 158 -1.85 6.85 3.02
N ASN A 159 -1.15 7.18 4.11
CA ASN A 159 -0.66 6.17 5.04
C ASN A 159 -1.79 5.43 5.74
N VAL A 160 -2.84 6.13 6.18
CA VAL A 160 -4.01 5.49 6.78
C VAL A 160 -4.66 4.54 5.78
N PHE A 161 -4.87 4.97 4.54
CA PHE A 161 -5.48 4.12 3.51
C PHE A 161 -4.66 2.86 3.22
N ILE A 162 -3.34 3.01 3.00
CA ILE A 162 -2.46 1.86 2.75
C ILE A 162 -2.40 0.95 3.97
N PHE A 163 -2.22 1.49 5.17
CA PHE A 163 -2.19 0.69 6.40
C PHE A 163 -3.49 -0.09 6.61
N SER A 164 -4.65 0.51 6.33
CA SER A 164 -5.94 -0.19 6.38
C SER A 164 -6.00 -1.36 5.40
N TYR A 165 -5.53 -1.18 4.16
CA TYR A 165 -5.44 -2.27 3.19
C TYR A 165 -4.51 -3.40 3.67
N LEU A 166 -3.37 -3.04 4.26
CA LEU A 166 -2.41 -4.02 4.80
C LEU A 166 -2.95 -4.80 6.00
N VAL A 167 -3.63 -4.14 6.93
CA VAL A 167 -4.31 -4.80 8.05
C VAL A 167 -5.40 -5.75 7.55
N PHE A 168 -6.16 -5.32 6.54
CA PHE A 168 -7.16 -6.18 5.89
C PHE A 168 -6.52 -7.45 5.31
N LEU A 169 -5.42 -7.32 4.53
CA LEU A 169 -4.70 -8.47 3.99
C LEU A 169 -4.14 -9.38 5.09
N PHE A 170 -3.65 -8.81 6.21
CA PHE A 170 -3.17 -9.58 7.36
C PHE A 170 -4.29 -10.43 7.98
N ILE A 171 -5.49 -9.87 8.13
CA ILE A 171 -6.66 -10.60 8.66
C ILE A 171 -7.04 -11.74 7.73
N VAL A 172 -7.14 -11.48 6.42
CA VAL A 172 -7.42 -12.50 5.40
C VAL A 172 -6.41 -13.63 5.47
N TYR A 173 -5.12 -13.30 5.48
CA TYR A 173 -4.04 -14.27 5.57
C TYR A 173 -4.13 -15.11 6.87
N GLY A 174 -4.36 -14.46 8.01
CA GLY A 174 -4.53 -15.15 9.29
C GLY A 174 -5.71 -16.12 9.29
N GLN A 175 -6.83 -15.76 8.65
CA GLN A 175 -8.00 -16.65 8.48
C GLN A 175 -7.66 -17.85 7.60
N THR A 176 -6.98 -17.63 6.46
CA THR A 176 -6.57 -18.74 5.57
C THR A 176 -5.63 -19.71 6.27
N VAL A 177 -4.65 -19.21 7.03
CA VAL A 177 -3.74 -20.07 7.83
C VAL A 177 -4.49 -20.79 8.95
N TYR A 178 -5.35 -20.09 9.71
CA TYR A 178 -6.12 -20.69 10.80
C TYR A 178 -7.02 -21.83 10.31
N VAL A 179 -7.75 -21.61 9.21
CA VAL A 179 -8.64 -22.62 8.62
C VAL A 179 -7.84 -23.85 8.18
N ASN A 180 -6.68 -23.66 7.54
CA ASN A 180 -5.84 -24.76 7.09
C ASN A 180 -5.15 -25.54 8.23
N VAL A 181 -4.89 -24.89 9.36
CA VAL A 181 -4.31 -25.52 10.56
C VAL A 181 -5.34 -26.31 11.36
N PHE A 182 -6.58 -25.81 11.49
CA PHE A 182 -7.61 -26.44 12.33
C PHE A 182 -8.46 -27.50 11.60
N TYR A 183 -8.61 -27.43 10.28
CA TYR A 183 -9.51 -28.31 9.52
C TYR A 183 -8.83 -29.42 8.70
N GLY A 184 -7.55 -29.76 8.95
CA GLY A 184 -7.07 -31.11 8.62
C GLY A 184 -5.69 -31.32 8.01
N ASN A 185 -4.79 -30.33 7.95
CA ASN A 185 -3.38 -30.63 7.66
C ASN A 185 -2.62 -30.74 8.99
N SER A 186 -2.22 -31.96 9.35
CA SER A 186 -1.51 -32.28 10.59
C SER A 186 -0.26 -31.41 10.78
N LEU A 187 -0.03 -31.01 12.03
CA LEU A 187 1.09 -30.16 12.47
C LEU A 187 2.48 -30.74 12.15
N ASP A 188 2.59 -32.02 11.83
CA ASP A 188 3.84 -32.68 11.39
C ASP A 188 4.27 -32.22 9.98
N THR A 189 3.36 -31.60 9.22
CA THR A 189 3.57 -31.13 7.84
C THR A 189 4.00 -29.66 7.75
N TYR A 190 4.30 -29.00 8.87
CA TYR A 190 4.79 -27.61 8.88
C TYR A 190 6.27 -27.55 9.28
N PRO A 191 7.20 -27.96 8.39
CA PRO A 191 8.63 -27.72 8.57
C PRO A 191 8.90 -26.21 8.65
N PHE A 192 10.11 -25.84 9.07
CA PHE A 192 10.76 -24.52 9.09
C PHE A 192 10.12 -23.38 8.24
N LYS A 193 9.60 -23.71 7.05
CA LYS A 193 8.74 -22.93 6.14
C LYS A 193 7.66 -22.07 6.83
N SER A 194 6.89 -22.62 7.77
CA SER A 194 5.82 -21.89 8.48
C SER A 194 6.34 -20.80 9.41
N ARG A 195 7.56 -20.97 9.94
CA ARG A 195 8.21 -20.01 10.83
C ARG A 195 8.71 -18.79 10.06
N ILE A 196 9.18 -18.96 8.81
CA ILE A 196 9.57 -17.85 7.93
C ILE A 196 8.34 -17.03 7.49
N LEU A 197 7.23 -17.70 7.17
CA LEU A 197 5.95 -17.04 6.85
C LEU A 197 5.44 -16.20 8.04
N PHE A 198 5.50 -16.76 9.25
CA PHE A 198 5.15 -16.07 10.49
C PHE A 198 6.09 -14.87 10.77
N LEU A 199 7.41 -15.06 10.64
CA LEU A 199 8.39 -13.98 10.82
C LEU A 199 8.22 -12.86 9.79
N THR A 200 7.88 -13.20 8.55
CA THR A 200 7.59 -12.23 7.48
C THR A 200 6.36 -11.39 7.81
N LEU A 201 5.30 -12.05 8.23
CA LEU A 201 4.05 -11.40 8.58
C LEU A 201 4.24 -10.44 9.77
N TRP A 202 4.93 -10.89 10.82
CA TRP A 202 5.24 -10.04 11.97
C TRP A 202 6.23 -8.92 11.64
N ASN A 203 7.20 -9.17 10.76
CA ASN A 203 8.09 -8.14 10.26
C ASN A 203 7.32 -7.07 9.48
N PHE A 204 6.36 -7.49 8.65
CA PHE A 204 5.51 -6.56 7.92
C PHE A 204 4.63 -5.71 8.85
N VAL A 205 4.03 -6.31 9.88
CA VAL A 205 3.28 -5.60 10.92
C VAL A 205 4.16 -4.62 11.69
N LEU A 206 5.35 -5.05 12.12
CA LEU A 206 6.31 -4.22 12.84
C LEU A 206 6.72 -3.02 11.98
N HIS A 207 7.04 -3.23 10.70
CA HIS A 207 7.39 -2.16 9.78
C HIS A 207 6.20 -1.22 9.53
N GLY A 208 4.98 -1.75 9.33
CA GLY A 208 3.79 -0.90 9.20
C GLY A 208 3.55 -0.03 10.43
N PHE A 209 3.68 -0.60 11.63
CA PHE A 209 3.55 0.13 12.88
C PHE A 209 4.68 1.16 13.07
N TYR A 210 5.91 0.78 12.76
CA TYR A 210 7.07 1.67 12.79
C TYR A 210 6.87 2.90 11.89
N HIS A 211 6.52 2.71 10.62
CA HIS A 211 6.32 3.82 9.68
C HIS A 211 5.14 4.72 10.12
N TRP A 212 4.12 4.16 10.76
CA TRP A 212 3.03 4.94 11.33
C TRP A 212 3.49 5.80 12.51
N VAL A 213 4.33 5.27 13.42
CA VAL A 213 4.93 6.04 14.51
C VAL A 213 5.92 7.08 13.98
N ALA A 214 6.72 6.75 12.97
CA ALA A 214 7.66 7.67 12.32
C ALA A 214 6.91 8.84 11.68
N PHE A 215 5.84 8.54 10.95
CA PHE A 215 4.94 9.54 10.39
C PHE A 215 4.34 10.44 11.48
N ALA A 216 3.80 9.85 12.55
CA ALA A 216 3.23 10.61 13.65
C ALA A 216 4.29 11.49 14.34
N ASN A 217 5.53 11.03 14.45
CA ASN A 217 6.66 11.84 14.91
C ASN A 217 6.95 13.01 13.95
N ASP A 218 6.91 12.82 12.64
CA ASP A 218 7.19 13.91 11.68
C ASP A 218 6.05 14.95 11.63
N VAL A 219 4.83 14.52 11.94
CA VAL A 219 3.67 15.39 11.99
C VAL A 219 3.60 16.16 13.31
N PHE A 220 3.70 15.47 14.43
CA PHE A 220 3.43 16.00 15.77
C PHE A 220 4.69 16.22 16.61
N GLY A 221 5.81 15.61 16.24
CA GLY A 221 7.10 15.85 16.89
C GLY A 221 7.54 17.28 16.62
N THR A 222 8.06 17.92 17.67
CA THR A 222 8.67 19.24 17.56
C THR A 222 10.10 19.07 17.06
N ASP A 223 10.43 19.72 15.94
CA ASP A 223 11.81 19.81 15.42
C ASP A 223 12.75 20.51 16.44
N GLU A 224 12.18 21.27 17.37
CA GLU A 224 12.84 22.02 18.44
C GLU A 224 13.11 21.21 19.73
N ALA A 225 12.73 19.93 19.79
CA ALA A 225 12.92 19.13 21.00
C ALA A 225 14.42 18.96 21.34
N SER A 226 14.83 19.49 22.49
CA SER A 226 16.19 19.33 23.03
C SER A 226 16.64 17.86 22.98
N PRO A 227 17.85 17.55 22.47
CA PRO A 227 18.39 16.19 22.44
C PRO A 227 18.45 15.51 23.82
N ARG A 228 18.37 16.29 24.91
CA ARG A 228 18.37 15.77 26.28
C ARG A 228 17.02 15.22 26.73
N ASN A 229 15.90 15.72 26.20
CA ASN A 229 14.54 15.32 26.59
C ASN A 229 13.62 15.21 25.37
N PRO A 230 13.78 14.17 24.54
CA PRO A 230 12.91 13.97 23.39
C PRO A 230 11.47 13.62 23.82
N PRO A 231 10.44 14.00 23.03
CA PRO A 231 9.06 13.64 23.29
C PRO A 231 8.86 12.12 23.23
N LEU A 232 7.83 11.61 23.91
CA LEU A 232 7.56 10.16 24.00
C LEU A 232 7.45 9.51 22.62
N ILE A 233 6.83 10.19 21.65
CA ILE A 233 6.66 9.68 20.28
C ILE A 233 8.00 9.49 19.56
N ARG A 234 8.97 10.38 19.79
CA ARG A 234 10.32 10.24 19.26
C ARG A 234 11.07 9.09 19.92
N LYS A 235 10.93 8.93 21.24
CA LYS A 235 11.50 7.78 21.96
C LYS A 235 10.94 6.45 21.47
N LEU A 236 9.62 6.40 21.24
CA LEU A 236 8.94 5.23 20.70
C LEU A 236 9.39 4.93 19.27
N LYS A 237 9.49 5.96 18.41
CA LYS A 237 10.05 5.83 17.05
C LYS A 237 11.47 5.25 17.08
N ASP A 238 12.35 5.86 17.86
CA ASP A 238 13.76 5.46 17.96
C ASP A 238 13.88 4.02 18.52
N LEU A 239 13.04 3.64 19.50
CA LEU A 239 12.97 2.25 19.99
C LEU A 239 12.51 1.28 18.90
N LEU A 240 11.40 1.57 18.22
CA LEU A 240 10.87 0.71 17.15
C LEU A 240 11.88 0.56 16.01
N PHE A 241 12.61 1.63 15.66
CA PHE A 241 13.67 1.60 14.68
C PHE A 241 14.77 0.59 15.05
N THR A 242 15.21 0.57 16.33
CA THR A 242 16.26 -0.38 16.77
C THR A 242 15.86 -1.85 16.66
N ILE A 243 14.57 -2.15 16.59
CA ILE A 243 14.05 -3.52 16.43
C ILE A 243 13.74 -3.80 14.96
N ALA A 244 13.04 -2.88 14.28
CA ALA A 244 12.61 -3.02 12.90
C ALA A 244 13.79 -3.04 11.93
N PHE A 245 14.83 -2.23 12.15
CA PHE A 245 16.00 -2.19 11.26
C PHE A 245 16.73 -3.54 11.16
N PRO A 246 17.26 -4.13 12.26
CA PRO A 246 17.99 -5.40 12.15
C PRO A 246 17.07 -6.56 11.76
N LEU A 247 15.80 -6.55 12.20
CA LEU A 247 14.85 -7.62 11.87
C LEU A 247 14.45 -7.58 10.39
N GLY A 248 14.17 -6.39 9.84
CA GLY A 248 13.82 -6.20 8.43
C GLY A 248 14.95 -6.63 7.50
N VAL A 249 16.19 -6.24 7.80
CA VAL A 249 17.37 -6.67 7.04
C VAL A 249 17.59 -8.19 7.14
N TYR A 250 17.46 -8.75 8.34
CA TYR A 250 17.57 -10.20 8.54
C TYR A 250 16.51 -10.97 7.76
N VAL A 251 15.24 -10.58 7.85
CA VAL A 251 14.11 -11.24 7.15
C VAL A 251 14.29 -11.13 5.64
N SER A 252 14.74 -9.99 5.12
CA SER A 252 15.10 -9.85 3.70
C SER A 252 16.17 -10.84 3.26
N ILE A 253 17.30 -10.87 3.96
CA ILE A 253 18.43 -11.73 3.60
C ILE A 253 18.05 -13.20 3.74
N ALA A 254 17.42 -13.57 4.85
CA ALA A 254 16.98 -14.94 5.11
C ALA A 254 15.97 -15.41 4.07
N PHE A 255 14.97 -14.59 3.75
CA PHE A 255 13.99 -14.90 2.72
C PHE A 255 14.66 -15.13 1.37
N TRP A 256 15.46 -14.18 0.87
CA TRP A 256 16.07 -14.30 -0.46
C TRP A 256 17.13 -15.40 -0.55
N SER A 257 17.85 -15.67 0.54
CA SER A 257 18.80 -16.79 0.61
C SER A 257 18.09 -18.13 0.49
N VAL A 258 16.98 -18.30 1.23
CA VAL A 258 16.17 -19.52 1.17
C VAL A 258 15.49 -19.62 -0.20
N TYR A 259 14.96 -18.51 -0.73
CA TYR A 259 14.31 -18.46 -2.04
C TYR A 259 15.27 -18.83 -3.19
N ALA A 260 16.54 -18.42 -3.10
CA ALA A 260 17.56 -18.72 -4.10
C ALA A 260 18.08 -20.17 -4.03
N VAL A 261 18.10 -20.77 -2.83
CA VAL A 261 18.58 -22.15 -2.62
C VAL A 261 17.48 -23.17 -2.93
N ASP A 262 16.31 -22.99 -2.32
CA ASP A 262 15.16 -23.85 -2.51
C ASP A 262 13.88 -23.09 -2.11
N LYS A 263 13.21 -22.54 -3.12
CA LYS A 263 11.96 -21.79 -2.96
C LYS A 263 10.82 -22.64 -2.40
N GLU A 264 10.86 -23.97 -2.56
CA GLU A 264 9.86 -24.85 -1.97
C GLU A 264 9.92 -24.82 -0.45
N LEU A 265 11.06 -24.38 0.14
CA LEU A 265 11.20 -24.13 1.57
C LEU A 265 10.41 -22.92 2.08
N ILE A 266 9.83 -22.12 1.20
CA ILE A 266 9.03 -20.93 1.57
C ILE A 266 7.58 -21.18 1.23
N PHE A 267 7.29 -21.58 0.00
CA PHE A 267 5.96 -21.92 -0.48
C PHE A 267 5.98 -23.32 -1.12
N PRO A 268 5.09 -24.25 -0.73
CA PRO A 268 4.86 -25.45 -1.53
C PRO A 268 4.49 -25.06 -2.98
N GLU A 269 4.86 -25.88 -3.97
CA GLU A 269 4.67 -25.57 -5.39
C GLU A 269 3.22 -25.19 -5.76
N HIS A 270 2.23 -25.77 -5.07
CA HIS A 270 0.81 -25.43 -5.26
C HIS A 270 0.41 -24.07 -4.64
N VAL A 271 1.09 -23.62 -3.59
CA VAL A 271 0.88 -22.30 -2.97
C VAL A 271 1.62 -21.22 -3.77
N GLU A 272 2.81 -21.52 -4.30
CA GLU A 272 3.53 -20.61 -5.19
C GLU A 272 2.71 -20.29 -6.45
N LYS A 273 1.98 -21.28 -6.99
CA LYS A 273 1.03 -21.09 -8.10
C LYS A 273 -0.13 -20.15 -7.76
N ALA A 274 -0.49 -20.02 -6.48
CA ALA A 274 -1.51 -19.11 -5.99
C ALA A 274 -0.93 -17.77 -5.48
N TYR A 275 0.40 -17.67 -5.29
CA TYR A 275 1.07 -16.55 -4.64
C TYR A 275 2.18 -15.95 -5.52
N PRO A 276 1.90 -14.82 -6.19
CA PRO A 276 2.83 -14.21 -7.15
C PRO A 276 4.20 -13.86 -6.55
N PRO A 277 5.34 -14.24 -7.17
CA PRO A 277 6.68 -13.99 -6.64
C PRO A 277 6.99 -12.51 -6.39
N TRP A 278 6.37 -11.59 -7.14
CA TRP A 278 6.59 -10.17 -6.94
C TRP A 278 6.08 -9.67 -5.58
N ILE A 279 5.06 -10.33 -4.98
CA ILE A 279 4.54 -9.98 -3.65
C ILE A 279 5.65 -10.11 -2.60
N ASN A 280 6.64 -10.96 -2.87
CA ASN A 280 7.79 -11.09 -2.00
C ASN A 280 8.67 -9.82 -1.98
N HIS A 281 8.62 -8.96 -3.01
CA HIS A 281 9.36 -7.70 -2.99
C HIS A 281 8.77 -6.68 -2.00
N PRO A 282 7.46 -6.37 -1.99
CA PRO A 282 6.84 -5.58 -0.94
C PRO A 282 7.04 -6.15 0.47
N LEU A 283 6.93 -7.47 0.63
CA LEU A 283 7.00 -8.13 1.94
C LEU A 283 8.42 -8.31 2.49
N HIS A 284 9.42 -8.48 1.61
CA HIS A 284 10.78 -8.85 2.00
C HIS A 284 11.88 -8.00 1.37
N THR A 285 11.62 -7.10 0.43
CA THR A 285 12.66 -6.21 -0.13
C THR A 285 12.40 -4.78 0.28
N PHE A 286 11.18 -4.29 0.10
CA PHE A 286 10.84 -2.90 0.37
C PHE A 286 10.88 -2.58 1.87
N VAL A 287 10.52 -3.55 2.74
CA VAL A 287 10.66 -3.40 4.19
C VAL A 287 12.09 -3.06 4.62
N SER A 288 13.11 -3.68 4.02
CA SER A 288 14.52 -3.39 4.34
C SER A 288 15.05 -2.16 3.60
N VAL A 289 14.71 -1.98 2.32
CA VAL A 289 15.16 -0.83 1.54
C VAL A 289 14.66 0.48 2.16
N PHE A 290 13.40 0.57 2.55
CA PHE A 290 12.85 1.80 3.13
C PHE A 290 13.46 2.10 4.50
N ILE A 291 13.67 1.09 5.36
CA ILE A 291 14.28 1.32 6.68
C ILE A 291 15.78 1.63 6.58
N ILE A 292 16.47 1.11 5.56
CA ILE A 292 17.86 1.50 5.25
C ILE A 292 17.90 2.95 4.77
N ILE A 293 17.02 3.35 3.85
CA ILE A 293 16.92 4.75 3.41
C ILE A 293 16.68 5.64 4.63
N GLU A 294 15.74 5.27 5.51
CA GLU A 294 15.49 6.06 6.71
C GLU A 294 16.68 6.08 7.67
N MET A 295 17.43 4.98 7.81
CA MET A 295 18.70 4.98 8.56
C MET A 295 19.68 6.01 8.00
N LEU A 296 19.77 6.11 6.67
CA LEU A 296 20.71 6.98 5.97
C LEU A 296 20.25 8.45 5.97
N THR A 297 18.94 8.70 5.99
CA THR A 297 18.37 10.05 5.83
C THR A 297 17.87 10.66 7.14
N SER A 298 17.64 9.87 8.19
CA SER A 298 17.10 10.36 9.47
C SER A 298 18.19 10.47 10.54
N ASN A 299 18.14 11.55 11.32
CA ASN A 299 18.97 11.72 12.50
C ASN A 299 18.44 10.85 13.65
N VAL A 300 18.66 9.53 13.58
CA VAL A 300 18.29 8.60 14.66
C VAL A 300 19.17 8.88 15.88
N THR A 301 18.53 9.25 16.98
CA THR A 301 19.19 9.44 18.28
C THR A 301 19.19 8.12 19.05
N TYR A 302 20.26 7.33 18.94
CA TYR A 302 20.37 6.07 19.68
C TYR A 302 20.32 6.30 21.20
N PRO A 303 19.58 5.48 21.98
CA PRO A 303 19.53 5.61 23.44
C PRO A 303 20.92 5.48 24.05
N ARG A 304 21.37 6.54 24.72
CA ARG A 304 22.77 6.74 25.16
C ARG A 304 23.19 5.99 26.43
N ARG A 305 22.53 4.88 26.79
CA ARG A 305 22.92 4.09 27.97
C ARG A 305 23.41 2.70 27.56
N MET A 306 24.69 2.66 27.19
CA MET A 306 25.47 1.43 27.28
C MET A 306 25.65 1.08 28.74
N VAL A 307 25.22 -0.12 29.13
CA VAL A 307 25.82 -0.82 30.27
C VAL A 307 27.29 -1.08 29.88
N ASN A 308 28.19 -0.52 30.68
CA ASN A 308 29.65 -0.61 30.65
C ASN A 308 30.29 -1.58 29.64
N GLY A 309 31.05 -1.07 28.66
CA GLY A 309 32.28 -1.75 28.23
C GLY A 309 32.57 -1.95 26.74
N CYS A 310 31.75 -1.53 25.77
CA CYS A 310 32.12 -1.67 24.34
C CYS A 310 31.60 -0.51 23.50
N THR A 311 32.50 0.39 23.10
CA THR A 311 32.17 1.54 22.24
C THR A 311 32.43 1.16 20.78
N LEU A 312 31.39 0.98 19.98
CA LEU A 312 31.50 1.06 18.50
C LEU A 312 30.93 2.41 18.06
N TYR A 313 31.80 3.28 17.56
CA TYR A 313 31.41 4.56 16.98
C TYR A 313 30.91 4.34 15.55
N TRP A 314 29.62 4.59 15.30
CA TRP A 314 29.11 4.87 13.95
C TRP A 314 28.57 6.29 13.93
N ARG A 315 29.38 7.22 13.43
CA ARG A 315 29.00 8.61 13.15
C ARG A 315 29.02 8.79 11.64
N THR A 316 27.88 8.65 10.97
CA THR A 316 27.71 9.12 9.59
C THR A 316 26.87 10.39 9.62
N SER A 317 27.49 11.50 10.02
CA SER A 317 27.01 12.83 9.71
C SER A 317 27.51 13.19 8.31
N ILE A 318 26.70 12.99 7.28
CA ILE A 318 26.89 13.72 6.01
C ILE A 318 26.13 15.03 6.19
N GLY A 319 26.79 15.99 6.83
CA GLY A 319 26.42 17.39 6.70
C GLY A 319 26.91 17.86 5.34
N LEU A 320 26.00 18.14 4.42
CA LEU A 320 26.32 19.03 3.31
C LEU A 320 26.19 20.46 3.87
N SER A 321 27.36 21.05 4.13
CA SER A 321 27.54 22.48 4.22
C SER A 321 27.38 23.10 2.83
N GLU A 322 26.27 23.78 2.59
CA GLU A 322 26.17 25.21 2.19
C GLU A 322 24.71 25.56 1.87
#